data_AF-A0A5K4EEK1-F1
#
_entry.id   AF-A0A5K4EEK1-F1
#
_cell.length_a   1.000
_cell.length_b   1.000
_cell.length_c   1.000
_cell.angle_alpha   90.00
_cell.angle_beta   90.00
_cell.angle_gamma   90.00
#
_symmetry.space_group_name_H-M   'P 1'
#
loop_
_entity.id
_entity.type
_entity.pdbx_description
1 polymer ?
#
loop_
_entity_poly.entity_id
_entity_poly.type
_entity_poly.pdbx_seq_one_letter_code
_entity_poly.pdbx_strand_id
1 'polypeptide(L)'
;MKMTYDFLVKKQKISGKMGDFGRFLKDLWFKRYKRRRTGDSSAFEHIFVGEHKKFIMLGLHNWIQFYLKEKKNDINYYGWKKSSCHEQLISIEYIDENKYNKPLGSVFIGSSPEFDIAIYTVTFLLSEQFSTKVQIAGCKLKIICARLSPTELSTCYMT
;
A
#
# COMPACT_ATOMS: atom_id res chain seq x y z
N MET A 1 7.99 -5.93 12.36
CA MET A 1 8.18 -7.06 11.42
C MET A 1 8.37 -8.44 12.05
N LYS A 2 8.93 -8.60 13.27
CA LYS A 2 9.06 -9.93 13.90
C LYS A 2 7.73 -10.68 14.05
N MET A 3 6.70 -10.00 14.55
CA MET A 3 5.35 -10.57 14.64
C MET A 3 4.80 -11.04 13.29
N THR A 4 5.07 -10.26 12.22
CA THR A 4 4.69 -10.60 10.84
C THR A 4 5.37 -11.90 10.39
N TYR A 5 6.67 -12.01 10.62
CA TYR A 5 7.45 -13.21 10.32
C TYR A 5 6.91 -14.43 11.07
N ASP A 6 6.80 -14.33 12.40
CA ASP A 6 6.32 -15.43 13.25
C ASP A 6 4.92 -15.89 12.82
N PHE A 7 4.04 -14.94 12.49
CA PHE A 7 2.70 -15.24 11.99
C PHE A 7 2.71 -15.96 10.63
N LEU A 8 3.49 -15.49 9.67
CA LEU A 8 3.56 -16.09 8.33
C LEU A 8 4.21 -17.48 8.33
N VAL A 9 5.21 -17.70 9.20
CA VAL A 9 5.79 -19.03 9.44
C VAL A 9 4.74 -19.96 10.02
N LYS A 10 4.01 -19.52 11.07
CA LYS A 10 2.91 -20.30 11.67
C LYS A 10 1.81 -20.64 10.66
N LYS A 11 1.56 -19.75 9.70
CA LYS A 11 0.60 -19.95 8.60
C LYS A 11 1.17 -20.72 7.41
N GLN A 12 2.41 -21.20 7.49
CA GLN A 12 3.11 -21.96 6.45
C GLN A 12 3.14 -21.22 5.10
N LYS A 13 3.16 -19.88 5.13
CA LYS A 13 3.26 -19.04 3.94
C LYS A 13 4.69 -18.67 3.58
N ILE A 14 5.58 -18.71 4.57
CA ILE A 14 7.02 -18.56 4.41
C ILE A 14 7.72 -19.60 5.28
N SER A 15 8.99 -19.86 4.98
CA SER A 15 9.89 -20.71 5.77
C SER A 15 11.29 -20.08 5.79
N GLY A 16 12.23 -20.72 6.48
CA GLY A 16 13.60 -20.22 6.63
C GLY A 16 13.81 -19.37 7.87
N LYS A 17 14.88 -18.58 7.89
CA LYS A 17 15.27 -17.70 9.00
C LYS A 17 14.80 -16.27 8.74
N MET A 18 14.88 -15.39 9.75
CA MET A 18 14.55 -13.97 9.61
C MET A 18 15.30 -13.28 8.44
N GLY A 19 16.54 -13.69 8.15
CA GLY A 19 17.29 -13.18 7.00
C GLY A 19 16.69 -13.58 5.63
N ASP A 20 16.10 -14.77 5.52
CA ASP A 20 15.36 -15.20 4.32
C ASP A 20 14.10 -14.36 4.15
N PHE A 21 13.40 -14.08 5.25
CA PHE A 21 12.23 -13.19 5.23
C PHE A 21 12.59 -11.76 4.80
N GLY A 22 13.74 -11.23 5.24
CA GLY A 22 14.24 -9.94 4.77
C GLY A 22 14.50 -9.90 3.27
N ARG A 23 15.10 -10.96 2.71
CA ARG A 23 15.27 -11.10 1.24
C ARG A 23 13.94 -11.20 0.51
N PHE A 24 13.02 -12.00 1.04
CA PHE A 24 11.67 -12.12 0.50
C PHE A 24 10.94 -10.77 0.46
N LEU A 25 10.97 -9.99 1.55
CA LEU A 25 10.38 -8.66 1.59
C LEU A 25 11.04 -7.72 0.57
N LYS A 26 12.37 -7.78 0.47
CA LYS A 26 13.10 -6.98 -0.53
C LYS A 26 12.61 -7.28 -1.94
N ASP A 27 12.47 -8.55 -2.28
CA ASP A 27 11.99 -8.95 -3.60
C ASP A 27 10.51 -8.58 -3.81
N LEU A 28 9.63 -8.86 -2.85
CA LEU A 28 8.20 -8.56 -2.97
C LEU A 28 7.94 -7.06 -3.17
N TRP A 29 8.65 -6.20 -2.42
CA TRP A 29 8.37 -4.77 -2.40
C TRP A 29 9.16 -3.97 -3.43
N PHE A 30 10.39 -4.38 -3.75
CA PHE A 30 11.34 -3.57 -4.51
C PHE A 30 11.82 -4.22 -5.80
N LYS A 31 11.53 -5.50 -6.06
CA LYS A 31 11.85 -6.09 -7.37
C LYS A 31 11.07 -5.34 -8.44
N ARG A 32 11.81 -4.83 -9.42
CA ARG A 32 11.22 -4.10 -10.55
C ARG A 32 10.50 -5.08 -11.46
N TYR A 33 9.24 -4.79 -11.78
CA TYR A 33 8.44 -5.52 -12.75
C TYR A 33 8.00 -4.60 -13.90
N LYS A 34 7.45 -5.18 -14.97
CA LYS A 34 6.94 -4.43 -16.12
C LYS A 34 5.48 -4.07 -15.92
N ARG A 35 5.16 -2.77 -15.91
CA ARG A 35 3.78 -2.26 -15.94
C ARG A 35 3.45 -1.46 -17.20
N ARG A 36 4.40 -0.68 -17.71
CA ARG A 36 4.37 -0.10 -19.08
C ARG A 36 5.62 -0.48 -19.87
N ARG A 37 6.78 -0.22 -19.28
CA ARG A 37 8.11 -0.53 -19.80
C ARG A 37 8.79 -1.56 -18.90
N THR A 38 9.75 -2.30 -19.42
CA THR A 38 10.43 -3.33 -18.64
C THR A 38 11.14 -2.69 -17.44
N GLY A 39 10.85 -3.19 -16.24
CA GLY A 39 11.43 -2.70 -14.99
C GLY A 39 11.11 -1.24 -14.70
N ASP A 40 9.87 -0.81 -14.93
CA ASP A 40 9.46 0.58 -14.71
C ASP A 40 8.74 0.84 -13.38
N SER A 41 8.44 -0.22 -12.62
CA SER A 41 7.56 -0.16 -11.46
C SER A 41 7.95 -1.20 -10.40
N SER A 42 7.53 -0.96 -9.16
CA SER A 42 7.60 -1.87 -8.03
C SER A 42 6.39 -1.65 -7.10
N ALA A 43 6.11 -2.62 -6.21
CA ALA A 43 5.00 -2.49 -5.28
C ALA A 43 5.19 -1.28 -4.35
N PHE A 44 6.43 -1.03 -3.91
CA PHE A 44 6.77 0.12 -3.08
C PHE A 44 6.55 1.45 -3.82
N GLU A 45 7.05 1.59 -5.05
CA GLU A 45 6.83 2.80 -5.86
C GLU A 45 5.32 3.06 -6.04
N HIS A 46 4.54 2.02 -6.34
CA HIS A 46 3.10 2.16 -6.50
C HIS A 46 2.38 2.58 -5.20
N ILE A 47 2.55 1.81 -4.12
CA ILE A 47 1.76 1.97 -2.90
C ILE A 47 2.21 3.19 -2.10
N PHE A 48 3.53 3.38 -1.96
CA PHE A 48 4.10 4.42 -1.11
C PHE A 48 4.45 5.70 -1.86
N VAL A 49 5.21 5.62 -2.96
CA VAL A 49 5.74 6.81 -3.65
C VAL A 49 4.66 7.53 -4.46
N GLY A 50 3.82 6.76 -5.13
CA GLY A 50 2.80 7.25 -6.06
C GLY A 50 3.17 7.00 -7.51
N GLU A 51 2.29 6.31 -8.21
CA GLU A 51 2.37 6.15 -9.67
C GLU A 51 1.13 6.73 -10.32
N HIS A 52 1.30 7.29 -11.51
CA HIS A 52 0.22 7.88 -12.29
C HIS A 52 0.06 7.16 -13.62
N LYS A 53 -1.16 7.14 -14.18
CA LYS A 53 -1.46 6.73 -15.55
C LYS A 53 -2.23 7.83 -16.26
N LYS A 54 -1.66 8.33 -17.35
CA LYS A 54 -2.14 9.56 -17.99
C LYS A 54 -2.21 10.67 -16.92
N PHE A 55 -3.39 11.25 -16.72
CA PHE A 55 -3.65 12.31 -15.75
C PHE A 55 -4.20 11.81 -14.40
N ILE A 56 -4.17 10.50 -14.13
CA ILE A 56 -4.76 9.91 -12.92
C ILE A 56 -3.66 9.35 -12.03
N MET A 57 -3.62 9.78 -10.77
CA MET A 57 -2.79 9.18 -9.74
C MET A 57 -3.42 7.84 -9.30
N LEU A 58 -2.72 6.74 -9.55
CA LEU A 58 -3.20 5.39 -9.21
C LEU A 58 -2.80 4.99 -7.79
N GLY A 59 -1.56 5.29 -7.42
CA GLY A 59 -0.93 4.92 -6.16
C GLY A 59 -1.03 6.00 -5.07
N LEU A 60 0.00 6.09 -4.21
CA LEU A 60 0.08 7.05 -3.11
C LEU A 60 -1.04 6.86 -2.08
N HIS A 61 -0.91 5.77 -1.32
CA HIS A 61 -1.80 5.42 -0.19
C HIS A 61 -1.13 5.62 1.17
N ASN A 62 0.11 6.08 1.18
CA ASN A 62 0.88 6.34 2.39
C ASN A 62 0.72 7.80 2.85
N TRP A 63 0.29 7.98 4.10
CA TRP A 63 0.01 9.31 4.65
C TRP A 63 1.29 10.15 4.85
N ILE A 64 2.43 9.52 5.13
CA ILE A 64 3.71 10.23 5.32
C ILE A 64 4.15 10.85 4.00
N GLN A 65 4.13 10.07 2.91
CA GLN A 65 4.45 10.60 1.59
C GLN A 65 3.47 11.70 1.16
N PHE A 66 2.18 11.53 1.44
CA PHE A 66 1.19 12.58 1.21
C PHE A 66 1.55 13.87 1.95
N TYR A 67 1.80 13.80 3.26
CA TYR A 67 2.21 14.93 4.09
C TYR A 67 3.49 15.60 3.58
N LEU A 68 4.52 14.83 3.23
CA LEU A 68 5.79 15.38 2.75
C LEU A 68 5.61 16.14 1.42
N LYS A 69 4.78 15.60 0.51
CA LYS A 69 4.47 16.26 -0.76
C LYS A 69 3.61 17.51 -0.58
N GLU A 70 2.59 17.45 0.28
CA GLU A 70 1.78 18.62 0.63
C GLU A 70 2.63 19.73 1.25
N LYS A 71 3.51 19.37 2.21
CA LYS A 71 4.44 20.32 2.84
C LYS A 71 5.40 20.99 1.85
N LYS A 72 5.75 20.31 0.76
CA LYS A 72 6.58 20.85 -0.32
C LYS A 72 5.79 21.71 -1.33
N ASN A 73 4.46 21.79 -1.17
CA ASN A 73 3.52 22.35 -2.15
C ASN A 73 3.45 21.54 -3.46
N ASP A 74 3.84 20.26 -3.43
CA ASP A 74 3.72 19.35 -4.58
C ASP A 74 2.31 18.75 -4.70
N ILE A 75 1.47 18.93 -3.69
CA ILE A 75 0.07 18.46 -3.65
C ILE A 75 -0.81 19.64 -3.29
N ASN A 76 -1.90 19.81 -4.04
CA ASN A 76 -2.99 20.71 -3.70
C ASN A 76 -4.22 19.88 -3.30
N TYR A 77 -4.52 19.89 -2.01
CA TYR A 77 -5.59 19.12 -1.39
C TYR A 77 -6.96 19.78 -1.60
N TYR A 78 -7.93 19.01 -2.09
CA TYR A 78 -9.29 19.51 -2.40
C TYR A 78 -10.35 19.10 -1.38
N GLY A 79 -10.02 18.21 -0.44
CA GLY A 79 -10.95 17.74 0.58
C GLY A 79 -10.99 16.22 0.72
N TRP A 80 -11.84 15.75 1.63
CA TRP A 80 -12.09 14.33 1.86
C TRP A 80 -13.56 13.99 1.63
N LYS A 81 -13.82 12.74 1.22
CA LYS A 81 -15.18 12.25 0.87
C LYS A 81 -15.73 11.25 1.87
N LYS A 82 -14.85 10.48 2.52
CA LYS A 82 -15.20 9.45 3.51
C LYS A 82 -14.14 9.39 4.59
N SER A 83 -14.56 9.19 5.83
CA SER A 83 -13.68 8.86 6.95
C SER A 83 -14.24 7.64 7.68
N SER A 84 -13.36 6.78 8.17
CA SER A 84 -13.73 5.63 8.98
C SER A 84 -12.61 5.29 9.96
N CYS A 85 -12.88 4.36 10.87
CA CYS A 85 -11.96 3.93 11.91
C CYS A 85 -11.39 5.08 12.75
N HIS A 86 -12.26 5.78 13.48
CA HIS A 86 -11.85 6.93 14.32
C HIS A 86 -11.08 7.99 13.51
N GLU A 87 -11.51 8.23 12.27
CA GLU A 87 -10.90 9.17 11.32
C GLU A 87 -9.48 8.82 10.88
N GLN A 88 -8.98 7.62 11.20
CA GLN A 88 -7.67 7.18 10.74
C GLN A 88 -7.68 6.76 9.27
N LEU A 89 -8.78 6.23 8.74
CA LEU A 89 -8.88 5.91 7.31
C LEU A 89 -9.68 6.99 6.59
N ILE A 90 -9.00 7.80 5.77
CA ILE A 90 -9.62 8.93 5.07
C ILE A 90 -9.48 8.73 3.56
N SER A 91 -10.56 8.94 2.82
CA SER A 91 -10.52 9.03 1.36
C SER A 91 -10.41 10.50 0.93
N ILE A 92 -9.24 10.85 0.38
CA ILE A 92 -8.87 12.20 0.00
C ILE A 92 -8.95 12.42 -1.53
N GLU A 93 -9.16 13.68 -1.91
CA GLU A 93 -9.09 14.17 -3.28
C GLU A 93 -8.02 15.27 -3.38
N TYR A 94 -7.15 15.19 -4.39
CA TYR A 94 -6.09 16.17 -4.62
C TYR A 94 -5.61 16.15 -6.07
N ILE A 95 -4.81 17.16 -6.41
CA ILE A 95 -3.99 17.18 -7.63
C ILE A 95 -2.52 17.34 -7.25
N ASP A 96 -1.63 16.62 -7.93
CA ASP A 96 -0.19 16.80 -7.74
C ASP A 96 0.39 17.94 -8.60
N GLU A 97 1.66 18.26 -8.39
CA GLU A 97 2.44 19.25 -9.13
C GLU A 97 2.41 19.04 -10.65
N ASN A 98 2.33 17.78 -11.09
CA ASN A 98 2.30 17.36 -12.49
C ASN A 98 0.88 17.32 -13.08
N LYS A 99 -0.12 17.84 -12.36
CA LYS A 99 -1.54 17.85 -12.74
C LYS A 99 -2.17 16.47 -12.79
N TYR A 100 -1.64 15.50 -12.05
CA TYR A 100 -2.27 14.19 -11.87
C TYR A 100 -3.32 14.27 -10.77
N ASN A 101 -4.56 13.99 -11.14
CA ASN A 101 -5.71 13.98 -10.24
C ASN A 101 -5.78 12.63 -9.50
N LYS A 102 -5.97 12.69 -8.18
CA LYS A 102 -6.44 11.56 -7.37
C LYS A 102 -7.90 11.83 -7.01
N PRO A 103 -8.89 11.22 -7.69
CA PRO A 103 -10.29 11.58 -7.48
C PRO A 103 -10.85 10.96 -6.19
N LEU A 104 -10.24 9.86 -5.77
CA LEU A 104 -10.48 9.17 -4.51
C LEU A 104 -9.25 8.32 -4.16
N GLY A 105 -8.57 8.65 -3.07
CA GLY A 105 -7.46 7.86 -2.54
C GLY A 105 -7.60 7.65 -1.05
N SER A 106 -7.67 6.40 -0.59
CA SER A 106 -7.66 6.12 0.84
C SER A 106 -6.24 6.17 1.39
N VAL A 107 -6.05 6.87 2.50
CA VAL A 107 -4.83 6.93 3.30
C VAL A 107 -5.15 6.57 4.74
N PHE A 108 -4.30 5.76 5.37
CA PHE A 108 -4.44 5.41 6.79
C PHE A 108 -3.50 6.30 7.62
N ILE A 109 -4.05 7.34 8.24
CA ILE A 109 -3.34 8.35 9.00
C ILE A 109 -2.76 7.76 10.30
N GLY A 110 -1.51 8.07 10.58
CA GLY A 110 -0.82 7.68 11.81
C GLY A 110 -0.27 6.26 11.81
N SER A 111 -0.43 5.47 10.74
CA SER A 111 0.30 4.20 10.62
C SER A 111 1.80 4.44 10.49
N SER A 112 2.59 3.48 10.96
CA SER A 112 4.01 3.46 10.61
C SER A 112 4.23 2.73 9.27
N PRO A 113 5.29 3.05 8.51
CA PRO A 113 5.60 2.35 7.26
C PRO A 113 5.70 0.83 7.43
N GLU A 114 6.26 0.37 8.56
CA GLU A 114 6.35 -1.06 8.85
C GLU A 114 4.99 -1.71 9.13
N PHE A 115 4.01 -0.97 9.64
CA PHE A 115 2.64 -1.47 9.78
C PHE A 115 2.01 -1.68 8.40
N ASP A 116 2.08 -0.68 7.52
CA ASP A 116 1.53 -0.76 6.15
C ASP A 116 2.17 -1.93 5.38
N ILE A 117 3.51 -2.03 5.41
CA ILE A 117 4.25 -3.14 4.80
C ILE A 117 3.83 -4.48 5.40
N ALA A 118 3.72 -4.58 6.73
CA ALA A 118 3.37 -5.82 7.41
C ALA A 118 1.98 -6.31 7.00
N ILE A 119 0.97 -5.44 7.11
CA ILE A 119 -0.42 -5.85 6.89
C ILE A 119 -0.68 -6.17 5.42
N TYR A 120 -0.12 -5.39 4.48
CA TYR A 120 -0.24 -5.66 3.06
C TYR A 120 0.51 -6.93 2.64
N THR A 121 1.69 -7.20 3.21
CA THR A 121 2.41 -8.48 2.97
C THR A 121 1.59 -9.67 3.48
N VAL A 122 1.03 -9.57 4.68
CA VAL A 122 0.19 -10.61 5.27
C VAL A 122 -1.05 -10.85 4.42
N THR A 123 -1.78 -9.80 4.05
CA THR A 123 -2.96 -9.92 3.20
C THR A 123 -2.62 -10.53 1.83
N PHE A 124 -1.54 -10.08 1.19
CA PHE A 124 -1.09 -10.62 -0.08
C PHE A 124 -0.75 -12.11 0.01
N LEU A 125 -0.10 -12.59 1.08
CA LEU A 125 0.29 -14.00 1.16
C LEU A 125 -0.86 -14.95 1.56
N LEU A 126 -1.83 -14.46 2.31
CA LEU A 126 -2.94 -15.29 2.81
C LEU A 126 -4.17 -15.25 1.92
N SER A 127 -4.45 -14.15 1.23
CA SER A 127 -5.70 -14.01 0.50
C SER A 127 -5.59 -14.52 -0.93
N GLU A 128 -6.42 -15.50 -1.28
CA GLU A 128 -6.66 -15.89 -2.67
C GLU A 128 -7.58 -14.90 -3.39
N GLN A 129 -8.26 -14.04 -2.63
CA GLN A 129 -9.20 -13.05 -3.13
C GLN A 129 -8.55 -11.66 -3.21
N PHE A 130 -9.11 -10.81 -4.08
CA PHE A 130 -8.68 -9.43 -4.24
C PHE A 130 -8.97 -8.55 -3.02
N SER A 131 -9.93 -8.95 -2.17
CA SER A 131 -10.41 -8.17 -1.03
C SER A 131 -10.46 -9.05 0.22
N THR A 132 -9.95 -8.54 1.34
CA THR A 132 -9.90 -9.24 2.62
C THR A 132 -10.50 -8.36 3.70
N LYS A 133 -11.51 -8.87 4.42
CA LYS A 133 -12.07 -8.18 5.59
C LYS A 133 -11.14 -8.39 6.79
N VAL A 134 -10.83 -7.31 7.49
CA VAL A 134 -9.96 -7.31 8.67
C VAL A 134 -10.60 -6.49 9.78
N GLN A 135 -10.18 -6.76 11.02
CA GLN A 135 -10.50 -5.90 12.15
C GLN A 135 -9.22 -5.29 12.70
N ILE A 136 -9.13 -3.96 12.69
CA ILE A 136 -7.95 -3.20 13.13
C ILE A 136 -8.45 -2.19 14.17
N ALA A 137 -7.91 -2.25 15.39
CA ALA A 137 -8.30 -1.36 16.50
C ALA A 137 -9.84 -1.28 16.72
N GLY A 138 -10.55 -2.42 16.57
CA GLY A 138 -12.01 -2.46 16.69
C GLY A 138 -12.78 -2.10 15.41
N CYS A 139 -12.13 -1.53 14.40
CA CYS A 139 -12.72 -1.13 13.14
C CYS A 139 -12.78 -2.28 12.13
N LYS A 140 -13.94 -2.49 11.48
CA LYS A 140 -14.07 -3.42 10.36
C LYS A 140 -13.66 -2.72 9.06
N LEU A 141 -12.52 -3.12 8.50
CA LEU A 141 -11.96 -2.56 7.27
C LEU A 141 -11.86 -3.64 6.20
N LYS A 142 -11.71 -3.21 4.95
CA LYS A 142 -11.32 -4.08 3.84
C LYS A 142 -9.93 -3.68 3.35
N ILE A 143 -9.06 -4.67 3.18
CA ILE A 143 -7.79 -4.51 2.49
C ILE A 143 -7.96 -5.07 1.10
N ILE A 144 -7.72 -4.23 0.10
CA ILE A 144 -7.76 -4.61 -1.30
C ILE A 144 -6.31 -4.77 -1.74
N CYS A 145 -5.96 -5.94 -2.30
CA CYS A 145 -4.63 -6.22 -2.82
C CYS A 145 -4.72 -6.84 -4.21
N ALA A 146 -4.08 -6.19 -5.18
CA ALA A 146 -3.99 -6.66 -6.56
C ALA A 146 -2.65 -7.35 -6.80
N ARG A 147 -2.67 -8.41 -7.60
CA ARG A 147 -1.48 -9.15 -8.04
C ARG A 147 -1.22 -8.90 -9.52
N LEU A 148 0.05 -8.79 -9.94
CA LEU A 148 0.42 -8.88 -11.36
C LEU A 148 0.68 -10.33 -11.77
N SER A 149 1.29 -11.09 -10.86
CA SER A 149 1.54 -12.51 -10.97
C SER A 149 1.45 -13.13 -9.56
N PRO A 150 1.52 -14.46 -9.40
CA PRO A 150 1.41 -15.08 -8.08
C PRO A 150 2.40 -14.54 -7.03
N THR A 151 3.56 -14.04 -7.47
CA THR A 151 4.64 -13.53 -6.63
C THR A 151 4.83 -12.01 -6.67
N GLU A 152 4.12 -11.30 -7.55
CA GLU A 152 4.28 -9.85 -7.71
C GLU A 152 3.05 -9.09 -7.21
N LEU A 153 3.27 -8.34 -6.13
CA LEU A 153 2.29 -7.40 -5.58
C LEU A 153 2.20 -6.16 -6.47
N SER A 154 0.98 -5.76 -6.86
CA SER A 154 0.75 -4.61 -7.75
C SER A 154 0.29 -3.36 -7.03
N THR A 155 -0.68 -3.51 -6.12
CA THR A 155 -1.23 -2.45 -5.29
C THR A 155 -1.88 -3.06 -4.06
N CYS A 156 -1.85 -2.34 -2.94
CA CYS A 156 -2.66 -2.63 -1.77
C CYS A 156 -3.10 -1.31 -1.13
N TYR A 157 -4.34 -1.27 -0.64
CA TYR A 157 -4.85 -0.13 0.12
C TYR A 157 -6.04 -0.55 0.99
N MET A 158 -6.39 0.28 1.97
CA MET A 158 -7.51 0.06 2.89
C MET A 158 -8.75 0.83 2.44
N THR A 159 -9.94 0.26 2.68
CA THR A 159 -11.25 0.88 2.42
C THR A 159 -12.25 0.55 3.51
#